data_AF-A0A819Y680-F1
#
_entry.id   AF-A0A819Y680-F1
#
_cell.length_a   1.000
_cell.length_b   1.000
_cell.length_c   1.000
_cell.angle_alpha   90.00
_cell.angle_beta   90.00
_cell.angle_gamma   90.00
#
_symmetry.space_group_name_H-M   'P 1'
#
loop_
_entity.id
_entity.type
_entity.pdbx_description
1 polymer ?
#
loop_
_entity_poly.entity_id
_entity_poly.type
_entity_poly.pdbx_seq_one_letter_code
_entity_poly.pdbx_strand_id
1 'polypeptide(L)'
;MADNSEKPVDLFKRYKFDASIRKKIHEHTLYSKPDNWHGLVDILEDWSIIFFFIFCTKYIFYFYSSLVLSLIFYLITICVIGARQRGLADCLHQASHYCLASNSSWNFFLGTFGSGYLIFQNFHGYKISHARKHHSYLGTDKDPDYVELKANGICGENRTSSNVKRYLLNLFAPTSCWKYLLYLLKHRILTKVRIVY
;
A
#
# COMPACT_ATOMS: atom_id res chain seq x y z
N MET A 1 29.82 -17.91 17.44
CA MET A 1 28.52 -17.95 18.13
C MET A 1 27.48 -18.21 17.07
N ALA A 2 26.88 -19.41 17.09
CA ALA A 2 26.03 -19.91 16.02
C ALA A 2 24.69 -19.15 15.97
N ASP A 3 24.36 -18.64 14.78
CA ASP A 3 23.06 -18.05 14.43
C ASP A 3 22.01 -19.17 14.39
N ASN A 4 21.32 -19.38 15.51
CA ASN A 4 20.19 -20.29 15.62
C ASN A 4 18.93 -19.58 15.09
N SER A 5 18.92 -19.23 13.81
CA SER A 5 17.72 -18.75 13.12
C SER A 5 16.73 -19.91 13.00
N GLU A 6 15.97 -20.19 14.07
CA GLU A 6 14.90 -21.17 14.06
C GLU A 6 13.97 -20.87 12.88
N LYS A 7 13.93 -21.83 11.94
CA LYS A 7 13.01 -21.80 10.81
C LYS A 7 11.59 -21.68 11.38
N PRO A 8 10.73 -20.81 10.82
CA PRO A 8 9.39 -20.62 11.33
C PRO A 8 8.68 -21.97 11.40
N VAL A 9 8.09 -22.27 12.57
CA VAL A 9 7.22 -23.43 12.74
C VAL A 9 6.07 -23.26 11.75
N ASP A 10 6.02 -24.10 10.72
CA ASP A 10 5.00 -24.04 9.67
C ASP A 10 3.68 -24.50 10.33
N LEU A 11 2.94 -23.54 10.92
CA LEU A 11 1.65 -23.78 11.57
C LEU A 11 0.64 -24.43 10.62
N PHE A 12 0.89 -24.31 9.31
CA PHE A 12 0.04 -24.82 8.25
C PHE A 12 0.85 -25.74 7.32
N LYS A 13 0.29 -26.91 7.00
CA LYS A 13 0.87 -27.78 5.98
C LYS A 13 0.68 -27.15 4.60
N ARG A 14 1.77 -26.72 3.96
CA ARG A 14 1.73 -26.20 2.58
C ARG A 14 1.14 -27.23 1.63
N TYR A 15 -0.02 -26.93 1.06
CA TYR A 15 -0.66 -27.80 0.07
C TYR A 15 0.06 -27.67 -1.27
N LYS A 16 0.44 -28.82 -1.85
CA LYS A 16 1.02 -28.90 -3.17
C LYS A 16 -0.08 -29.25 -4.17
N PHE A 17 -0.52 -28.26 -4.95
CA PHE A 17 -1.48 -28.50 -6.04
C PHE A 17 -0.93 -29.50 -7.07
N ASP A 18 -1.84 -30.23 -7.71
CA ASP A 18 -1.54 -31.18 -8.80
C ASP A 18 -0.81 -30.50 -9.97
N ALA A 19 -0.01 -31.28 -10.71
CA ALA A 19 0.77 -30.77 -11.84
C ALA A 19 -0.10 -30.15 -12.95
N SER A 20 -1.28 -30.72 -13.20
CA SER A 20 -2.22 -30.20 -14.20
C SER A 20 -2.76 -28.81 -13.82
N ILE A 21 -3.06 -28.59 -12.54
CA ILE A 21 -3.52 -27.29 -12.01
C ILE A 21 -2.40 -26.26 -12.14
N ARG A 22 -1.17 -26.62 -11.76
CA ARG A 22 -0.01 -25.70 -11.90
C ARG A 22 0.26 -25.33 -13.35
N LYS A 23 0.10 -26.28 -14.27
CA LYS A 23 0.24 -26.03 -15.71
C LYS A 23 -0.81 -25.03 -16.20
N LYS A 24 -2.07 -25.21 -15.81
CA LYS A 24 -3.15 -24.25 -16.12
C LYS A 24 -2.86 -22.86 -15.56
N ILE A 25 -2.43 -22.77 -14.29
CA ILE A 25 -2.03 -21.49 -13.69
C ILE A 25 -0.91 -20.86 -14.50
N HIS A 26 0.12 -21.63 -14.85
CA HIS A 26 1.23 -21.14 -15.66
C HIS A 26 0.76 -20.62 -17.02
N GLU A 27 -0.07 -21.39 -17.74
CA GLU A 27 -0.67 -20.98 -19.01
C GLU A 27 -1.45 -19.68 -18.88
N HIS A 28 -2.26 -19.51 -17.82
CA HIS A 28 -2.94 -18.25 -17.54
C HIS A 28 -1.97 -17.10 -17.25
N THR A 29 -0.91 -17.34 -16.46
CA THR A 29 0.10 -16.30 -16.17
C THR A 29 0.89 -15.87 -17.40
N LEU A 30 0.96 -16.68 -18.47
CA LEU A 30 1.57 -16.27 -19.73
C LEU A 30 0.80 -15.15 -20.42
N TYR A 31 -0.53 -15.10 -20.27
CA TYR A 31 -1.37 -14.02 -20.78
C TYR A 31 -1.33 -12.77 -19.91
N SER A 32 -0.92 -12.90 -18.65
CA SER A 32 -0.83 -11.81 -17.67
C SER A 32 0.61 -11.38 -17.41
N LYS A 33 1.48 -11.45 -18.41
CA LYS A 33 2.85 -10.96 -18.29
C LYS A 33 2.83 -9.43 -18.18
N PRO A 34 3.65 -8.86 -17.29
CA PRO A 34 3.77 -7.41 -17.24
C PRO A 34 4.36 -6.88 -18.55
N ASP A 35 3.91 -5.70 -18.97
CA ASP A 35 4.51 -4.91 -20.03
C ASP A 35 4.89 -3.53 -19.49
N ASN A 36 5.50 -2.67 -20.31
CA ASN A 36 6.05 -1.40 -19.82
C ASN A 36 5.06 -0.22 -19.86
N TRP A 37 3.82 -0.41 -20.32
CA TRP A 37 2.93 0.72 -20.59
C TRP A 37 1.67 0.72 -19.73
N HIS A 38 1.08 -0.43 -19.40
CA HIS A 38 -0.14 -0.45 -18.57
C HIS A 38 0.08 0.20 -17.21
N GLY A 39 1.17 -0.16 -16.52
CA GLY A 39 1.48 0.44 -15.21
C GLY A 39 1.75 1.94 -15.26
N LEU A 40 2.22 2.47 -16.41
CA LEU A 40 2.33 3.92 -16.60
C LEU A 40 0.96 4.55 -16.79
N VAL A 41 0.08 3.91 -17.57
CA VAL A 41 -1.31 4.37 -17.79
C VAL A 41 -2.09 4.39 -16.48
N ASP A 42 -1.99 3.35 -15.64
CA ASP A 42 -2.64 3.30 -14.33
C ASP A 42 -2.25 4.49 -13.44
N ILE A 43 -0.95 4.82 -13.41
CA ILE A 43 -0.44 5.97 -12.65
C ILE A 43 -0.94 7.30 -13.25
N LEU A 44 -0.90 7.44 -14.58
CA LEU A 44 -1.36 8.66 -15.25
C LEU A 44 -2.86 8.87 -15.09
N GLU A 45 -3.65 7.81 -15.06
CA GLU A 45 -5.08 7.86 -14.75
C GLU A 45 -5.29 8.42 -13.34
N ASP A 46 -4.63 7.85 -12.33
CA ASP A 46 -4.73 8.30 -10.94
C ASP A 46 -4.35 9.79 -10.80
N TRP A 47 -3.27 10.22 -11.47
CA TRP A 47 -2.84 11.62 -11.48
C TRP A 47 -3.87 12.52 -12.16
N SER A 48 -4.36 12.12 -13.33
CA SER A 48 -5.32 12.91 -14.12
C SER A 48 -6.61 13.14 -13.33
N ILE A 49 -7.11 12.11 -12.65
CA ILE A 49 -8.30 12.23 -11.80
C ILE A 49 -8.04 13.18 -10.62
N ILE A 50 -6.90 13.07 -9.94
CA ILE A 50 -6.52 13.98 -8.84
C ILE A 50 -6.49 15.43 -9.34
N PHE A 51 -5.76 15.71 -10.41
CA PHE A 51 -5.63 17.06 -10.94
C PHE A 51 -6.96 17.62 -11.44
N PHE A 52 -7.78 16.80 -12.09
CA PHE A 52 -9.11 17.20 -12.55
C PHE A 52 -10.01 17.65 -11.40
N PHE A 53 -10.10 16.87 -10.31
CA PHE A 53 -10.93 17.24 -9.17
C PHE A 53 -10.41 18.45 -8.42
N ILE A 54 -9.09 18.61 -8.28
CA ILE A 54 -8.48 19.83 -7.72
C ILE A 54 -8.86 21.05 -8.59
N PHE A 55 -8.75 20.92 -9.91
CA PHE A 55 -9.12 21.97 -10.85
C PHE A 55 -10.60 22.35 -10.71
N CYS A 56 -11.51 21.36 -10.71
CA CYS A 56 -12.95 21.59 -10.53
C CYS A 56 -13.27 22.30 -9.21
N THR A 57 -12.68 21.87 -8.09
CA THR A 57 -12.88 22.54 -6.79
C THR A 57 -12.41 23.98 -6.83
N LYS A 58 -11.23 24.26 -7.41
CA LYS A 58 -10.71 25.63 -7.54
C LYS A 58 -11.58 26.50 -8.44
N TYR A 59 -12.03 25.95 -9.57
CA TYR A 59 -12.90 26.64 -10.50
C TYR A 59 -14.21 27.03 -9.82
N ILE A 60 -14.84 26.08 -9.11
CA ILE A 60 -16.09 26.34 -8.40
C ILE A 60 -15.92 27.41 -7.32
N PHE A 61 -14.86 27.29 -6.52
CA PHE A 61 -14.56 28.28 -5.48
C PHE A 61 -14.33 29.69 -6.02
N TYR A 62 -13.67 29.82 -7.18
CA TYR A 62 -13.35 31.12 -7.77
C TYR A 62 -14.54 31.77 -8.48
N PHE A 63 -15.30 30.99 -9.26
CA PHE A 63 -16.38 31.53 -10.11
C PHE A 63 -17.76 31.54 -9.44
N TYR A 64 -17.98 30.73 -8.41
CA TYR A 64 -19.27 30.66 -7.71
C TYR A 64 -19.12 31.14 -6.27
N SER A 65 -19.85 32.18 -5.88
CA SER A 65 -19.84 32.72 -4.50
C SER A 65 -20.61 31.87 -3.48
N SER A 66 -20.96 30.61 -3.80
CA SER A 66 -21.68 29.71 -2.91
C SER A 66 -20.70 28.92 -2.03
N LEU A 67 -20.70 29.24 -0.73
CA LEU A 67 -19.90 28.53 0.27
C LEU A 67 -20.31 27.05 0.36
N VAL A 68 -21.62 26.77 0.33
CA VAL A 68 -22.14 25.40 0.44
C VAL A 68 -21.67 24.54 -0.72
N LEU A 69 -21.76 25.05 -1.96
CA LEU A 69 -21.33 24.31 -3.14
C LEU A 69 -19.82 24.05 -3.13
N SER A 70 -19.04 25.05 -2.72
CA SER A 70 -17.59 24.94 -2.58
C SER A 70 -17.19 23.88 -1.55
N LEU A 71 -17.88 23.83 -0.40
CA LEU A 71 -17.63 22.83 0.64
C LEU A 71 -17.96 21.40 0.16
N ILE A 72 -19.07 21.23 -0.58
CA ILE A 72 -19.44 19.91 -1.14
C ILE A 72 -18.34 19.41 -2.08
N PHE A 73 -17.90 20.23 -3.03
CA PHE A 73 -16.85 19.85 -3.97
C PHE A 73 -15.50 19.63 -3.28
N TYR A 74 -15.20 20.40 -2.23
CA TYR A 74 -13.99 20.18 -1.45
C TYR A 74 -13.99 18.80 -0.76
N LEU A 75 -15.11 18.41 -0.13
CA LEU A 75 -15.24 17.08 0.49
C LEU A 75 -15.16 15.95 -0.54
N ILE A 76 -15.82 16.11 -1.70
CA ILE A 76 -15.74 15.14 -2.80
C ILE A 76 -14.29 14.98 -3.26
N THR A 77 -13.58 16.09 -3.47
CA THR A 77 -12.17 16.06 -3.91
C THR A 77 -11.26 15.38 -2.88
N ILE A 78 -11.47 15.58 -1.58
CA ILE A 78 -10.72 14.85 -0.55
C ILE A 78 -10.96 13.34 -0.66
N CYS A 79 -12.21 12.91 -0.78
CA CYS A 79 -12.55 11.49 -0.91
C CYS A 79 -11.95 10.87 -2.19
N VAL A 80 -12.00 11.60 -3.31
CA VAL A 80 -11.40 11.17 -4.58
C VAL A 80 -9.89 11.04 -4.45
N ILE A 81 -9.21 12.03 -3.87
CA ILE A 81 -7.76 11.98 -3.63
C ILE A 81 -7.41 10.77 -2.76
N GLY A 82 -8.13 10.53 -1.67
CA GLY A 82 -7.91 9.35 -0.83
C GLY A 82 -8.08 8.02 -1.59
N ALA A 83 -9.09 7.92 -2.46
CA ALA A 83 -9.30 6.75 -3.30
C ALA A 83 -8.17 6.56 -4.33
N ARG A 84 -7.66 7.65 -4.93
CA ARG A 84 -6.54 7.59 -5.88
C ARG A 84 -5.20 7.31 -5.17
N GLN A 85 -5.00 7.79 -3.95
CA GLN A 85 -3.86 7.39 -3.12
C GLN A 85 -3.83 5.88 -2.85
N ARG A 86 -4.99 5.23 -2.71
CA ARG A 86 -5.08 3.75 -2.63
C ARG A 86 -4.64 3.08 -3.93
N GLY A 87 -5.01 3.62 -5.09
CA GLY A 87 -4.56 3.16 -6.42
C GLY A 87 -3.04 3.29 -6.61
N LEU A 88 -2.48 4.44 -6.22
CA LEU A 88 -1.02 4.64 -6.20
C LEU A 88 -0.31 3.64 -5.27
N ALA A 89 -0.91 3.31 -4.13
CA ALA A 89 -0.37 2.28 -3.23
C ALA A 89 -0.40 0.88 -3.88
N ASP A 90 -1.43 0.56 -4.67
CA ASP A 90 -1.48 -0.68 -5.45
C ASP A 90 -0.41 -0.70 -6.54
N CYS A 91 -0.16 0.42 -7.23
CA CYS A 91 0.93 0.54 -8.20
C CYS A 91 2.30 0.29 -7.54
N LEU A 92 2.56 0.94 -6.39
CA LEU A 92 3.77 0.69 -5.60
C LEU A 92 3.89 -0.79 -5.19
N HIS A 93 2.78 -1.38 -4.74
CA HIS A 93 2.72 -2.79 -4.35
C HIS A 93 3.15 -3.70 -5.50
N GLN A 94 2.51 -3.58 -6.66
CA GLN A 94 2.85 -4.37 -7.84
C GLN A 94 4.30 -4.15 -8.29
N ALA A 95 4.78 -2.89 -8.26
CA ALA A 95 6.14 -2.56 -8.61
C ALA A 95 7.17 -3.19 -7.65
N SER A 96 6.86 -3.25 -6.35
CA SER A 96 7.71 -3.89 -5.35
C SER A 96 7.85 -5.42 -5.56
N HIS A 97 6.85 -6.01 -6.22
CA HIS A 97 6.83 -7.40 -6.67
C HIS A 97 7.41 -7.60 -8.09
N TYR A 98 7.83 -6.53 -8.77
CA TYR A 98 8.27 -6.51 -10.17
C TYR A 98 7.20 -6.95 -11.17
N CYS A 99 5.92 -6.65 -10.87
CA CYS A 99 4.78 -6.98 -11.71
C CYS A 99 4.13 -5.75 -12.36
N LEU A 100 4.60 -4.52 -12.06
CA LEU A 100 4.02 -3.30 -12.65
C LEU A 100 4.56 -3.05 -14.07
N ALA A 101 5.83 -3.40 -14.31
CA ALA A 101 6.48 -3.28 -15.60
C ALA A 101 7.31 -4.52 -15.95
N SER A 102 7.57 -4.79 -17.23
CA SER A 102 8.46 -5.89 -17.61
C SER A 102 9.92 -5.60 -17.26
N ASN A 103 10.32 -4.32 -17.29
CA ASN A 103 11.65 -3.87 -16.91
C ASN A 103 11.74 -3.52 -15.40
N SER A 104 12.72 -4.07 -14.70
CA SER A 104 12.91 -3.87 -13.26
C SER A 104 13.28 -2.43 -12.87
N SER A 105 14.03 -1.71 -13.71
CA SER A 105 14.31 -0.28 -13.53
C SER A 105 13.05 0.57 -13.67
N TRP A 106 12.14 0.19 -14.58
CA TRP A 106 10.84 0.85 -14.72
C TRP A 106 9.94 0.60 -13.50
N ASN A 107 9.92 -0.61 -12.95
CA ASN A 107 9.22 -0.87 -11.69
C ASN A 107 9.75 0.03 -10.56
N PHE A 108 11.08 0.15 -10.44
CA PHE A 108 11.66 1.02 -9.42
C PHE A 108 11.28 2.48 -9.66
N PHE A 109 11.42 2.98 -10.88
CA PHE A 109 11.14 4.38 -11.21
C PHE A 109 9.67 4.74 -11.01
N LEU A 110 8.74 3.99 -11.63
CA LEU A 110 7.30 4.22 -11.52
C LEU A 110 6.81 4.02 -10.08
N GLY A 111 7.25 2.94 -9.44
CA GLY A 111 6.90 2.64 -8.05
C GLY A 111 7.45 3.68 -7.05
N THR A 112 8.55 4.35 -7.35
CA THR A 112 9.14 5.38 -6.48
C THR A 112 8.54 6.76 -6.75
N PHE A 113 8.72 7.27 -7.96
CA PHE A 113 8.41 8.66 -8.32
C PHE A 113 6.97 8.83 -8.80
N GLY A 114 6.46 7.85 -9.55
CA GLY A 114 5.10 7.87 -10.08
C GLY A 114 4.03 7.59 -9.02
N SER A 115 4.38 6.84 -7.98
CA SER A 115 3.42 6.46 -6.93
C SER A 115 3.94 6.62 -5.49
N GLY A 116 4.97 5.88 -5.08
CA GLY A 116 5.35 5.75 -3.67
C GLY A 116 5.56 7.07 -2.93
N TYR A 117 6.28 8.02 -3.53
CA TYR A 117 6.51 9.33 -2.90
C TYR A 117 5.25 10.17 -2.72
N LEU A 118 4.25 10.03 -3.59
CA LEU A 118 2.97 10.75 -3.47
C LEU A 118 2.12 10.27 -2.29
N ILE A 119 2.42 9.07 -1.78
CA ILE A 119 1.79 8.49 -0.60
C ILE A 119 2.78 8.33 0.56
N PHE A 120 3.91 9.05 0.50
CA PHE A 120 4.96 9.07 1.53
C PHE A 120 5.56 7.68 1.85
N GLN A 121 5.68 6.81 0.84
CA GLN A 121 6.28 5.49 0.93
C GLN A 121 7.58 5.42 0.15
N ASN A 122 8.64 4.90 0.79
CA ASN A 122 9.87 4.55 0.12
C ASN A 122 9.77 3.15 -0.48
N PHE A 123 10.15 3.01 -1.75
CA PHE A 123 10.09 1.74 -2.48
C PHE A 123 10.78 0.57 -1.76
N HIS A 124 12.04 0.76 -1.35
CA HIS A 124 12.82 -0.29 -0.70
C HIS A 124 12.30 -0.60 0.70
N GLY A 125 11.97 0.43 1.47
CA GLY A 125 11.37 0.28 2.80
C GLY A 125 10.05 -0.50 2.74
N TYR A 126 9.19 -0.15 1.78
CA TYR A 126 7.93 -0.84 1.52
C TYR A 126 8.18 -2.30 1.10
N LYS A 127 9.05 -2.54 0.11
CA LYS A 127 9.38 -3.89 -0.36
C LYS A 127 9.92 -4.80 0.75
N ILE A 128 10.76 -4.26 1.64
CA ILE A 128 11.29 -5.02 2.78
C ILE A 128 10.18 -5.36 3.77
N SER A 129 9.37 -4.40 4.20
CA SER A 129 8.31 -4.68 5.17
C SER A 129 7.21 -5.58 4.60
N HIS A 130 6.84 -5.35 3.34
CA HIS A 130 5.71 -6.01 2.70
C HIS A 130 6.11 -7.35 2.07
N ALA A 131 6.91 -7.34 1.01
CA ALA A 131 7.25 -8.56 0.27
C ALA A 131 8.19 -9.50 1.06
N ARG A 132 9.19 -8.97 1.77
CA ARG A 132 10.18 -9.81 2.47
C ARG A 132 9.78 -10.21 3.89
N LYS A 133 8.98 -9.40 4.60
CA LYS A 133 8.52 -9.73 5.95
C LYS A 133 7.08 -10.23 5.94
N HIS A 134 6.12 -9.37 5.65
CA HIS A 134 4.69 -9.72 5.72
C HIS A 134 4.35 -10.98 4.91
N HIS A 135 4.65 -11.02 3.62
CA HIS A 135 4.35 -12.21 2.79
C HIS A 135 5.14 -13.47 3.19
N SER A 136 6.34 -13.31 3.73
CA SER A 136 7.19 -14.46 4.10
C SER A 136 6.85 -15.04 5.48
N TYR A 137 6.27 -14.24 6.36
CA TYR A 137 5.97 -14.57 7.76
C TYR A 137 4.50 -14.39 8.12
N LEU A 138 3.62 -14.38 7.12
CA LEU A 138 2.21 -14.03 7.22
C LEU A 138 1.52 -14.63 8.46
N GLY A 139 0.94 -13.78 9.30
CA GLY A 139 0.18 -14.20 10.49
C GLY A 139 1.01 -14.75 11.66
N THR A 140 2.34 -14.65 11.60
CA THR A 140 3.24 -14.99 12.72
C THR A 140 3.67 -13.72 13.46
N ASP A 141 4.29 -13.84 14.64
CA ASP A 141 4.82 -12.68 15.38
C ASP A 141 6.01 -11.98 14.67
N LYS A 142 6.47 -12.49 13.52
CA LYS A 142 7.46 -11.83 12.64
C LYS A 142 6.81 -11.02 11.50
N ASP A 143 5.50 -11.14 11.30
CA ASP A 143 4.73 -10.34 10.36
C ASP A 143 4.45 -8.95 10.96
N PRO A 144 5.02 -7.86 10.40
CA PRO A 144 4.84 -6.52 10.95
C PRO A 144 3.37 -6.09 11.01
N ASP A 145 2.56 -6.54 10.04
CA ASP A 145 1.15 -6.16 9.96
C ASP A 145 0.34 -6.91 11.01
N TYR A 146 0.64 -8.20 11.23
CA TYR A 146 0.03 -8.99 12.29
C TYR A 146 0.35 -8.43 13.68
N VAL A 147 1.61 -8.05 13.92
CA VAL A 147 2.04 -7.44 15.18
C VAL A 147 1.29 -6.13 15.45
N GLU A 148 1.15 -5.27 14.44
CA GLU A 148 0.40 -4.01 14.55
C GLU A 148 -1.09 -4.26 14.84
N LEU A 149 -1.73 -5.20 14.13
CA LEU A 149 -3.13 -5.56 14.38
C LEU A 149 -3.36 -6.14 15.77
N LYS A 150 -2.44 -6.96 16.27
CA LYS A 150 -2.47 -7.54 17.62
C LYS A 150 -2.29 -6.45 18.69
N ALA A 151 -1.36 -5.52 18.47
CA ALA A 151 -1.14 -4.37 19.35
C ALA A 151 -2.35 -3.44 19.45
N ASN A 152 -3.10 -3.29 18.36
CA ASN A 152 -4.35 -2.52 18.33
C ASN A 152 -5.59 -3.31 18.82
N GLY A 153 -5.42 -4.58 19.24
CA GLY A 153 -6.50 -5.41 19.75
C GLY A 153 -7.53 -5.81 18.68
N ILE A 154 -7.09 -5.91 17.42
CA ILE A 154 -7.94 -6.29 16.26
C ILE A 154 -7.94 -7.80 16.06
N CYS A 155 -6.83 -8.47 16.35
CA CYS A 155 -6.67 -9.92 16.26
C CYS A 155 -5.96 -10.49 17.50
N GLY A 156 -5.90 -11.83 17.57
CA GLY A 156 -5.29 -12.56 18.69
C GLY A 156 -6.15 -12.56 19.96
N GLU A 157 -5.52 -12.90 21.07
CA GLU A 157 -6.17 -13.08 22.39
C GLU A 157 -6.78 -11.78 22.95
N ASN A 158 -6.26 -10.63 22.54
CA ASN A 158 -6.71 -9.30 22.99
C ASN A 158 -7.88 -8.73 22.17
N ARG A 159 -8.46 -9.52 21.26
CA ARG A 159 -9.57 -9.08 20.41
C ARG A 159 -10.85 -8.94 21.23
N THR A 160 -11.32 -7.71 21.40
CA THR A 160 -12.64 -7.41 22.00
C THR A 160 -13.43 -6.45 21.11
N SER A 161 -14.76 -6.52 21.16
CA SER A 161 -15.63 -5.61 20.39
C SER A 161 -15.37 -4.14 20.75
N SER A 162 -15.00 -3.85 22.00
CA SER A 162 -14.63 -2.50 22.45
C SER A 162 -13.33 -2.02 21.80
N ASN A 163 -12.28 -2.86 21.75
CA ASN A 163 -11.01 -2.51 21.10
C ASN A 163 -11.19 -2.27 19.60
N VAL A 164 -11.94 -3.16 18.92
CA VAL A 164 -12.25 -3.00 17.49
C VAL A 164 -13.04 -1.72 17.24
N LYS A 165 -14.09 -1.45 18.03
CA LYS A 165 -14.88 -0.21 17.91
C LYS A 165 -14.01 1.02 18.11
N ARG A 166 -13.14 1.03 19.13
CA ARG A 166 -12.20 2.14 19.39
C ARG A 166 -11.25 2.35 18.21
N TYR A 167 -10.69 1.29 17.66
CA TYR A 167 -9.83 1.38 16.49
C TYR A 167 -10.56 1.97 15.28
N LEU A 168 -11.76 1.48 14.96
CA LEU A 168 -12.57 1.99 13.85
C LEU A 168 -12.93 3.48 14.02
N LEU A 169 -13.30 3.90 15.23
CA LEU A 169 -13.56 5.31 15.54
C LEU A 169 -12.29 6.16 15.39
N ASN A 170 -11.13 5.61 15.79
CA ASN A 170 -9.86 6.31 15.67
C ASN A 170 -9.37 6.43 14.22
N LEU A 171 -9.82 5.61 13.26
CA LEU A 171 -9.42 5.75 11.85
C LEU A 171 -9.78 7.12 11.27
N PHE A 172 -10.90 7.69 11.71
CA PHE A 172 -11.35 9.02 11.28
C PHE A 172 -10.87 10.16 12.18
N ALA A 173 -10.14 9.83 13.26
CA ALA A 173 -9.64 10.84 14.18
C ALA A 173 -8.43 11.58 13.54
N PRO A 174 -8.42 12.93 13.50
CA PRO A 174 -7.30 13.69 12.97
C PRO A 174 -5.95 13.37 13.64
N THR A 175 -6.00 13.01 14.92
CA THR A 175 -4.83 12.59 15.70
C THR A 175 -4.20 11.31 15.17
N SER A 176 -5.00 10.37 14.67
CA SER A 176 -4.51 9.14 14.04
C SER A 176 -3.88 9.42 12.69
N CYS A 177 -4.49 10.28 11.87
CA CYS A 177 -3.91 10.74 10.61
C CYS A 177 -2.54 11.40 10.84
N TRP A 178 -2.45 12.27 11.86
CA TRP A 178 -1.20 12.95 12.19
C TRP A 178 -0.11 11.99 12.69
N LYS A 179 -0.46 11.08 13.61
CA LYS A 179 0.47 10.04 14.10
C LYS A 179 0.96 9.16 12.97
N TYR A 180 0.08 8.77 12.05
CA TYR A 180 0.44 7.96 10.90
C TYR A 180 1.37 8.72 9.95
N LEU A 181 1.07 9.99 9.65
CA LEU A 181 1.95 10.84 8.85
C LEU A 181 3.36 10.95 9.47
N LEU A 182 3.45 11.22 10.78
CA LEU A 182 4.74 11.26 11.48
C LEU A 182 5.46 9.91 11.44
N TYR A 183 4.74 8.81 11.57
CA TYR A 183 5.28 7.47 11.41
C TYR A 183 5.86 7.27 10.01
N LEU A 184 5.14 7.65 8.94
CA LEU A 184 5.64 7.56 7.56
C LEU A 184 6.89 8.42 7.35
N LEU A 185 6.87 9.67 7.80
CA LEU A 185 8.03 10.56 7.69
C LEU A 185 9.25 9.95 8.38
N LYS A 186 9.10 9.50 9.63
CA LYS A 186 10.20 8.94 10.43
C LYS A 186 10.70 7.60 9.88
N HIS A 187 9.80 6.66 9.66
CA HIS A 187 10.14 5.24 9.41
C HIS A 187 10.18 4.85 7.93
N ARG A 188 9.49 5.60 7.05
CA ARG A 188 9.46 5.31 5.61
C ARG A 188 10.34 6.26 4.81
N ILE A 189 10.45 7.53 5.19
CA ILE A 189 11.23 8.51 4.43
C ILE A 189 12.62 8.75 5.03
N LEU A 190 12.70 9.07 6.33
CA LEU A 190 13.95 9.48 6.98
C LEU A 190 14.84 8.32 7.41
N THR A 191 14.27 7.14 7.63
CA THR A 191 15.05 5.95 8.00
C THR A 191 15.86 5.49 6.79
N LYS A 192 17.19 5.68 6.85
CA LYS A 192 18.12 5.13 5.86
C LYS A 192 18.03 3.61 5.89
N VAL A 193 17.30 3.02 4.94
CA VAL A 193 17.42 1.60 4.65
C VAL A 193 18.85 1.38 4.17
N ARG A 194 19.65 0.65 4.95
CA ARG A 194 20.98 0.21 4.53
C ARG A 194 20.77 -0.72 3.33
N ILE A 195 21.04 -0.22 2.12
CA ILE A 195 21.07 -1.05 0.91
C ILE A 195 22.32 -1.90 1.06
N VAL A 196 22.15 -3.14 1.52
CA VAL A 196 23.20 -4.15 1.43
C VAL A 196 23.12 -4.66 -0.01
N TYR A 197 24.10 -4.26 -0.83
CA TYR A 197 24.30 -4.78 -2.18
C TYR A 197 24.70 -6.25 -2.14
#